data_AF-A0AAE0FEK3-F1
#
_entry.id   AF-A0AAE0FEK3-F1
#
_cell.length_a   1.000
_cell.length_b   1.000
_cell.length_c   1.000
_cell.angle_alpha   90.00
_cell.angle_beta   90.00
_cell.angle_gamma   90.00
#
_symmetry.space_group_name_H-M   'P 1'
#
loop_
_entity.id
_entity.type
_entity.pdbx_description
1 polymer ?
#
loop_
_entity_poly.entity_id
_entity_poly.type
_entity_poly.pdbx_seq_one_letter_code
_entity_poly.pdbx_strand_id
1 'polypeptide(L)'
;MKLFSVLLLQLVGASVALEGISLDAEVSAVSESQCVCTSVPCPTVGKNTLQNGGDASVIYYYANHSGFAVVTSAKGTITPKSLDQGTGTTVCTRAYSRMLDDDGAKDCDAGHILANRLGGLGTEPLNIFPQDLGVNRGLYAQFEDDIHDCVTSGASSANLQWHFEYESTKRTMPSRVKYAAHFIGGTCTELSASFDN
;
A
#
# COMPACT_ATOMS: atom_id res chain seq x y z
N MET A 1 -6.74 70.24 72.64
CA MET A 1 -8.00 69.59 72.23
C MET A 1 -7.76 68.89 70.89
N LYS A 2 -7.99 67.57 70.85
CA LYS A 2 -8.02 66.62 69.73
C LYS A 2 -7.09 66.85 68.53
N LEU A 3 -6.18 65.90 68.28
CA LEU A 3 -5.91 65.30 66.97
C LEU A 3 -5.09 64.00 67.18
N PHE A 4 -5.65 62.83 66.84
CA PHE A 4 -5.27 61.93 65.71
C PHE A 4 -3.81 61.41 65.80
N SER A 5 -3.42 60.17 65.52
CA SER A 5 -4.04 58.93 65.02
C SER A 5 -2.88 57.94 64.76
N VAL A 6 -3.26 56.71 64.42
CA VAL A 6 -2.53 55.73 63.59
C VAL A 6 -1.75 54.62 64.30
N LEU A 7 -2.48 53.51 64.36
CA LEU A 7 -2.08 52.10 64.34
C LEU A 7 -1.24 51.76 63.08
N LEU A 8 -0.17 50.99 63.23
CA LEU A 8 0.49 50.30 62.11
C LEU A 8 0.79 48.84 62.50
N LEU A 9 0.10 47.90 61.86
CA LEU A 9 0.39 46.47 61.85
C LEU A 9 0.72 46.07 60.41
N GLN A 10 1.86 45.43 60.22
CA GLN A 10 2.40 45.04 58.91
C GLN A 10 1.62 43.86 58.29
N LEU A 11 1.36 43.92 56.98
CA LEU A 11 1.12 42.74 56.15
C LEU A 11 1.93 42.83 54.85
N VAL A 12 2.58 41.72 54.51
CA VAL A 12 3.54 41.56 53.41
C VAL A 12 2.79 41.17 52.12
N GLY A 13 3.39 41.58 51.00
CA GLY A 13 2.78 41.69 49.67
C GLY A 13 2.27 40.41 49.01
N ALA A 14 1.25 40.60 48.18
CA ALA A 14 0.79 39.67 47.17
C ALA A 14 1.56 39.93 45.85
N SER A 15 1.99 38.87 45.16
CA SER A 15 2.40 38.92 43.77
C SER A 15 1.64 37.82 43.02
N VAL A 16 0.94 38.25 41.97
CA VAL A 16 0.11 37.42 41.08
C VAL A 16 1.01 36.88 39.97
N ALA A 17 1.00 35.56 39.75
CA ALA A 17 1.64 34.94 38.59
C ALA A 17 0.57 34.20 37.78
N LEU A 18 0.55 34.50 36.48
CA LEU A 18 -0.37 33.98 35.46
C LEU A 18 -0.28 32.45 35.36
N GLU A 19 -1.44 31.80 35.32
CA GLU A 19 -1.58 30.41 34.90
C GLU A 19 -1.27 30.29 33.40
N GLY A 20 -0.17 29.61 33.08
CA GLY A 20 0.19 29.23 31.73
C GLY A 20 -0.69 28.06 31.27
N ILE A 21 -1.41 28.27 30.17
CA ILE A 21 -2.13 27.24 29.44
C ILE A 21 -1.09 26.30 28.82
N SER A 22 -1.05 25.04 29.27
CA SER A 22 -0.32 23.97 28.57
C SER A 22 -1.05 23.71 27.25
N LEU A 23 -0.47 24.17 26.13
CA LEU A 23 -0.79 23.61 24.83
C LEU A 23 -0.06 22.27 24.75
N ASP A 24 -0.75 21.20 25.11
CA ASP A 24 -0.35 19.86 24.70
C ASP A 24 -0.56 19.79 23.19
N ALA A 25 0.49 20.14 22.45
CA ALA A 25 0.58 19.82 21.04
C ALA A 25 0.59 18.29 20.95
N GLU A 26 -0.55 17.70 20.56
CA GLU A 26 -0.59 16.36 20.02
C GLU A 26 0.35 16.34 18.81
N VAL A 27 1.59 15.93 19.04
CA VAL A 27 2.48 15.47 17.99
C VAL A 27 1.83 14.20 17.47
N SER A 28 0.96 14.37 16.48
CA SER A 28 0.54 13.28 15.60
C SER A 28 1.82 12.72 15.02
N ALA A 29 2.28 11.60 15.59
CA ALA A 29 3.39 10.84 15.08
C ALA A 29 2.97 10.36 13.69
N VAL A 30 3.28 11.17 12.68
CA VAL A 30 3.26 10.73 11.30
C VAL A 30 4.29 9.60 11.27
N SER A 31 3.81 8.37 11.33
CA SER A 31 4.61 7.17 11.11
C SER A 31 5.31 7.37 9.77
N GLU A 32 6.58 7.78 9.81
CA GLU A 32 7.44 7.74 8.63
C GLU A 32 7.30 6.35 8.04
N SER A 33 6.99 6.28 6.75
CA SER A 33 6.85 4.99 6.09
C SER A 33 8.17 4.24 6.30
N GLN A 34 8.14 3.09 6.97
CA GLN A 34 9.30 2.20 7.20
C GLN A 34 9.90 1.63 5.89
N CYS A 35 9.50 2.17 4.75
CA CYS A 35 9.79 1.68 3.43
C CYS A 35 11.25 1.91 3.04
N VAL A 36 11.87 0.86 2.52
CA VAL A 36 13.27 0.85 2.08
C VAL A 36 13.50 1.60 0.77
N CYS A 37 12.44 1.98 0.04
CA CYS A 37 12.55 2.71 -1.21
C CYS A 37 12.49 4.21 -1.02
N THR A 38 13.54 4.91 -1.47
CA THR A 38 13.71 6.35 -1.26
C THR A 38 13.62 7.16 -2.55
N SER A 39 13.76 6.52 -3.71
CA SER A 39 13.71 7.19 -5.02
C SER A 39 12.31 7.28 -5.61
N VAL A 40 11.34 6.53 -5.07
CA VAL A 40 9.95 6.49 -5.51
C VAL A 40 9.02 6.47 -4.30
N PRO A 41 7.80 7.04 -4.39
CA PRO A 41 6.87 7.06 -3.27
C PRO A 41 6.50 5.65 -2.81
N CYS A 42 6.55 5.44 -1.50
CA CYS A 42 6.09 4.20 -0.91
C CYS A 42 4.59 4.21 -0.65
N PRO A 43 3.97 3.03 -0.47
CA PRO A 43 2.54 2.96 -0.22
C PRO A 43 2.19 3.60 1.11
N THR A 44 1.06 4.31 1.11
CA THR A 44 0.50 4.92 2.31
C THR A 44 -0.80 4.22 2.68
N VAL A 45 -1.18 4.20 3.96
CA VAL A 45 -2.47 3.61 4.38
C VAL A 45 -3.62 4.35 3.70
N GLY A 46 -4.61 3.58 3.21
CA GLY A 46 -5.75 4.10 2.46
C GLY A 46 -5.58 3.93 0.95
N LYS A 47 -6.15 4.88 0.19
CA LYS A 47 -6.22 4.81 -1.27
C LYS A 47 -4.94 5.37 -1.89
N ASN A 48 -4.30 4.56 -2.74
CA ASN A 48 -3.17 4.93 -3.57
C ASN A 48 -3.53 4.72 -5.04
N THR A 49 -2.89 5.45 -5.95
CA THR A 49 -3.13 5.34 -7.39
C THR A 49 -1.81 5.33 -8.14
N LEU A 50 -1.67 4.45 -9.12
CA LEU A 50 -0.52 4.41 -10.01
C LEU A 50 -0.99 4.38 -11.46
N GLN A 51 -0.45 5.28 -12.27
CA GLN A 51 -0.45 5.12 -13.72
C GLN A 51 0.71 4.19 -14.07
N ASN A 52 0.36 3.04 -14.62
CA ASN A 52 1.28 1.99 -15.01
C ASN A 52 1.69 2.17 -16.48
N GLY A 53 2.39 1.20 -17.05
CA GLY A 53 2.82 1.20 -18.45
C GLY A 53 1.65 1.35 -19.42
N GLY A 54 1.86 2.13 -20.48
CA GLY A 54 0.85 2.41 -21.49
C GLY A 54 -0.28 3.27 -20.93
N ASP A 55 -1.48 2.72 -20.88
CA ASP A 55 -2.67 3.33 -20.27
C ASP A 55 -3.26 2.50 -19.12
N ALA A 56 -2.48 1.55 -18.58
CA ALA A 56 -2.88 0.80 -17.40
C ALA A 56 -3.00 1.73 -16.20
N SER A 57 -4.09 1.61 -15.47
CA SER A 57 -4.33 2.42 -14.27
C SER A 57 -4.85 1.53 -13.16
N VAL A 58 -4.23 1.63 -11.98
CA VAL A 58 -4.60 0.80 -10.83
C VAL A 58 -4.79 1.67 -9.58
N ILE A 59 -5.88 1.41 -8.88
CA ILE A 59 -6.17 1.93 -7.55
C ILE A 59 -5.87 0.82 -6.55
N TYR A 60 -5.04 1.12 -5.56
CA TYR A 60 -4.66 0.19 -4.50
C TYR A 60 -5.20 0.68 -3.15
N TYR A 61 -5.58 -0.25 -2.31
CA TYR A 61 -6.04 0.02 -0.96
C TYR A 61 -5.11 -0.66 0.03
N TYR A 62 -4.47 0.14 0.87
CA TYR A 62 -3.52 -0.31 1.86
C TYR A 62 -4.08 -0.16 3.28
N ALA A 63 -3.75 -1.08 4.16
CA ALA A 63 -4.09 -1.04 5.59
C ALA A 63 -2.83 -1.14 6.44
N ASN A 64 -2.91 -0.68 7.70
CA ASN A 64 -1.80 -0.79 8.65
C ASN A 64 -1.79 -2.16 9.32
N HIS A 65 -0.75 -2.96 9.08
CA HIS A 65 -0.47 -4.21 9.77
C HIS A 65 0.89 -4.12 10.45
N SER A 66 0.96 -4.28 11.77
CA SER A 66 2.21 -4.21 12.56
C SER A 66 3.09 -2.96 12.30
N GLY A 67 2.50 -1.82 11.90
CA GLY A 67 3.23 -0.59 11.57
C GLY A 67 3.61 -0.45 10.09
N PHE A 68 3.32 -1.45 9.26
CA PHE A 68 3.54 -1.44 7.82
C PHE A 68 2.24 -1.20 7.06
N ALA A 69 2.32 -0.41 5.98
CA ALA A 69 1.26 -0.35 4.98
C ALA A 69 1.33 -1.60 4.10
N VAL A 70 0.29 -2.42 4.13
CA VAL A 70 0.15 -3.64 3.31
C VAL A 70 -1.06 -3.56 2.39
N VAL A 71 -0.96 -4.11 1.19
CA VAL A 71 -2.06 -4.08 0.22
C VAL A 71 -3.17 -5.05 0.66
N THR A 72 -4.41 -4.58 0.64
CA THR A 72 -5.61 -5.39 0.99
C THR A 72 -6.51 -5.65 -0.21
N SER A 73 -6.51 -4.73 -1.17
CA SER A 73 -7.16 -4.91 -2.46
C SER A 73 -6.61 -3.95 -3.50
N ALA A 74 -6.81 -4.30 -4.78
CA ALA A 74 -6.53 -3.42 -5.90
C ALA A 74 -7.61 -3.56 -6.97
N LYS A 75 -7.81 -2.50 -7.74
CA LYS A 75 -8.70 -2.47 -8.91
C LYS A 75 -8.01 -1.77 -10.06
N GLY A 76 -7.93 -2.43 -11.20
CA GLY A 76 -7.21 -1.94 -12.36
C GLY A 76 -8.04 -2.00 -13.62
N THR A 77 -7.66 -1.20 -14.61
CA THR A 77 -8.09 -1.36 -15.99
C THR A 77 -6.86 -1.44 -16.86
N ILE A 78 -6.85 -2.40 -17.79
CA ILE A 78 -5.84 -2.52 -18.84
C ILE A 78 -6.53 -2.50 -20.21
N THR A 79 -5.77 -2.09 -21.22
CA THR A 79 -6.17 -2.14 -22.63
C THR A 79 -5.06 -2.79 -23.45
N PRO A 80 -5.25 -3.03 -24.77
CA PRO A 80 -4.16 -3.47 -25.63
C PRO A 80 -2.92 -2.55 -25.61
N LYS A 81 -3.07 -1.25 -25.28
CA LYS A 81 -1.94 -0.31 -25.16
C LYS A 81 -1.15 -0.49 -23.86
N SER A 82 -1.73 -1.14 -22.86
CA SER A 82 -1.07 -1.47 -21.60
C SER A 82 -0.08 -2.63 -21.76
N LEU A 83 -0.35 -3.54 -22.70
CA LEU A 83 0.38 -4.80 -22.83
C LEU A 83 1.88 -4.56 -23.11
N ASP A 84 2.71 -5.32 -22.42
CA ASP A 84 4.18 -5.29 -22.49
C ASP A 84 4.82 -3.91 -22.23
N GLN A 85 4.09 -2.97 -21.62
CA GLN A 85 4.63 -1.66 -21.22
C GLN A 85 5.12 -1.62 -19.77
N GLY A 86 5.06 -2.75 -19.05
CA GLY A 86 5.52 -2.84 -17.67
C GLY A 86 7.05 -2.82 -17.54
N THR A 87 7.50 -2.98 -16.29
CA THR A 87 8.93 -3.09 -15.98
C THR A 87 9.23 -4.25 -15.06
N GLY A 88 10.45 -4.79 -15.15
CA GLY A 88 10.96 -5.76 -14.19
C GLY A 88 11.19 -5.13 -12.81
N THR A 89 11.33 -5.98 -11.79
CA THR A 89 11.62 -5.53 -10.43
C THR A 89 13.03 -4.94 -10.31
N THR A 90 13.24 -4.09 -9.32
CA THR A 90 14.54 -3.48 -9.00
C THR A 90 15.13 -4.07 -7.72
N VAL A 91 16.38 -3.73 -7.41
CA VAL A 91 16.97 -4.06 -6.09
C VAL A 91 16.10 -3.48 -4.97
N CYS A 92 15.56 -2.29 -5.17
CA CYS A 92 14.73 -1.60 -4.19
C CYS A 92 13.41 -2.33 -3.93
N THR A 93 12.65 -2.62 -4.98
CA THR A 93 11.34 -3.27 -4.83
C THR A 93 11.45 -4.72 -4.36
N ARG A 94 12.56 -5.40 -4.68
CA ARG A 94 12.90 -6.70 -4.07
C ARG A 94 13.23 -6.59 -2.58
N ALA A 95 13.93 -5.53 -2.16
CA ALA A 95 14.15 -5.27 -0.74
C ALA A 95 12.85 -4.88 -0.02
N TYR A 96 11.96 -4.14 -0.68
CA TYR A 96 10.64 -3.78 -0.16
C TYR A 96 9.77 -5.02 0.07
N SER A 97 9.69 -5.93 -0.89
CA SER A 97 8.98 -7.20 -0.73
C SER A 97 9.53 -7.98 0.49
N ARG A 98 10.85 -8.17 0.58
CA ARG A 98 11.50 -8.87 1.71
C ARG A 98 11.33 -8.20 3.07
N MET A 99 11.08 -6.89 3.13
CA MET A 99 10.79 -6.18 4.37
C MET A 99 9.40 -6.56 4.90
N LEU A 100 8.45 -6.89 4.01
CA LEU A 100 7.09 -7.30 4.35
C LEU A 100 6.95 -8.82 4.49
N ASP A 101 7.92 -9.57 4.01
CA ASP A 101 8.01 -11.02 4.23
C ASP A 101 8.20 -11.30 5.73
N ASP A 102 7.22 -12.01 6.30
CA ASP A 102 7.18 -12.32 7.73
C ASP A 102 6.87 -13.78 8.03
N ASP A 103 6.90 -14.68 7.04
CA ASP A 103 6.71 -16.13 7.23
C ASP A 103 8.00 -16.86 7.69
N GLY A 104 9.16 -16.21 7.52
CA GLY A 104 10.47 -16.73 7.91
C GLY A 104 11.07 -17.73 6.93
N ALA A 105 10.42 -17.97 5.79
CA ALA A 105 10.94 -18.75 4.68
C ALA A 105 11.93 -17.92 3.83
N LYS A 106 12.61 -18.57 2.89
CA LYS A 106 13.62 -17.92 2.01
C LYS A 106 13.27 -18.11 0.53
N ASP A 107 11.99 -18.08 0.26
CA ASP A 107 11.33 -18.30 -1.03
C ASP A 107 10.41 -17.15 -1.43
N CYS A 108 10.46 -16.01 -0.72
CA CYS A 108 9.76 -14.81 -1.16
C CYS A 108 10.38 -14.20 -2.44
N ASP A 109 9.53 -13.98 -3.44
CA ASP A 109 9.81 -13.13 -4.61
C ASP A 109 9.13 -11.76 -4.45
N ALA A 110 9.54 -10.79 -5.27
CA ALA A 110 8.81 -9.54 -5.41
C ALA A 110 7.68 -9.75 -6.42
N GLY A 111 6.51 -10.14 -5.91
CA GLY A 111 5.32 -10.37 -6.70
C GLY A 111 4.77 -9.07 -7.25
N HIS A 112 4.53 -9.03 -8.55
CA HIS A 112 3.80 -7.95 -9.21
C HIS A 112 2.31 -8.08 -8.88
N ILE A 113 1.65 -6.98 -8.46
CA ILE A 113 0.19 -6.96 -8.32
C ILE A 113 -0.44 -6.95 -9.72
N LEU A 114 -0.07 -5.97 -10.55
CA LEU A 114 -0.31 -6.02 -11.99
C LEU A 114 0.94 -6.59 -12.67
N ALA A 115 0.81 -7.68 -13.42
CA ALA A 115 1.91 -8.31 -14.17
C ALA A 115 2.70 -7.31 -15.02
N ASN A 116 4.00 -7.58 -15.18
CA ASN A 116 4.86 -6.86 -16.12
C ASN A 116 4.26 -6.81 -17.55
N ARG A 117 3.80 -7.96 -18.06
CA ARG A 117 3.20 -8.02 -19.41
C ARG A 117 1.83 -7.37 -19.51
N LEU A 118 1.17 -7.09 -18.38
CA LEU A 118 -0.10 -6.37 -18.34
C LEU A 118 0.09 -4.86 -18.11
N GLY A 119 1.34 -4.38 -18.14
CA GLY A 119 1.69 -2.97 -17.96
C GLY A 119 2.23 -2.62 -16.57
N GLY A 120 2.30 -3.58 -15.64
CA GLY A 120 2.69 -3.29 -14.27
C GLY A 120 4.15 -2.89 -14.10
N LEU A 121 4.38 -1.80 -13.36
CA LEU A 121 5.72 -1.28 -13.10
C LEU A 121 6.35 -2.00 -11.90
N GLY A 122 7.37 -2.82 -12.15
CA GLY A 122 8.16 -3.46 -11.10
C GLY A 122 9.12 -2.52 -10.37
N THR A 123 9.26 -1.29 -10.87
CA THR A 123 10.03 -0.20 -10.24
C THR A 123 9.28 0.47 -9.10
N GLU A 124 7.96 0.27 -8.99
CA GLU A 124 7.09 0.95 -8.05
C GLU A 124 6.67 0.03 -6.89
N PRO A 125 7.04 0.33 -5.63
CA PRO A 125 6.61 -0.43 -4.46
C PRO A 125 5.09 -0.61 -4.36
N LEU A 126 4.32 0.36 -4.87
CA LEU A 126 2.86 0.31 -4.93
C LEU A 126 2.31 -0.91 -5.68
N ASN A 127 3.05 -1.43 -6.66
CA ASN A 127 2.68 -2.57 -7.48
C ASN A 127 3.36 -3.88 -7.03
N ILE A 128 3.92 -3.92 -5.81
CA ILE A 128 4.72 -5.05 -5.33
C ILE A 128 4.19 -5.56 -3.99
N PHE A 129 4.19 -6.87 -3.81
CA PHE A 129 3.88 -7.53 -2.55
C PHE A 129 4.78 -8.76 -2.33
N PRO A 130 4.97 -9.23 -1.09
CA PRO A 130 5.67 -10.49 -0.82
C PRO A 130 4.85 -11.67 -1.32
N GLN A 131 5.44 -12.47 -2.20
CA GLN A 131 4.76 -13.60 -2.84
C GLN A 131 5.65 -14.84 -2.86
N ASP A 132 5.09 -16.02 -2.62
CA ASP A 132 5.78 -17.29 -2.80
C ASP A 132 6.31 -17.43 -4.24
N LEU A 133 7.58 -17.84 -4.36
CA LEU A 133 8.28 -18.00 -5.63
C LEU A 133 7.57 -18.95 -6.59
N GLY A 134 7.08 -20.08 -6.07
CA GLY A 134 6.45 -21.13 -6.87
C GLY A 134 5.11 -20.68 -7.42
N VAL A 135 4.33 -19.95 -6.62
CA VAL A 135 3.05 -19.36 -7.01
C VAL A 135 3.27 -18.25 -8.02
N ASN A 136 4.17 -17.30 -7.73
CA ASN A 136 4.49 -16.15 -8.59
C ASN A 136 4.90 -16.61 -10.00
N ARG A 137 5.80 -17.58 -10.10
CA ARG A 137 6.33 -18.07 -11.39
C ARG A 137 5.52 -19.22 -11.99
N GLY A 138 4.50 -19.69 -11.28
CA GLY A 138 3.71 -20.86 -11.62
C GLY A 138 2.29 -20.47 -12.04
N LEU A 139 1.31 -20.83 -11.21
CA LEU A 139 -0.11 -20.67 -11.55
C LEU A 139 -0.53 -19.20 -11.65
N TYR A 140 0.10 -18.31 -10.88
CA TYR A 140 -0.20 -16.87 -10.93
C TYR A 140 0.19 -16.29 -12.29
N ALA A 141 1.43 -16.54 -12.74
CA ALA A 141 1.89 -16.12 -14.06
C ALA A 141 1.04 -16.71 -15.21
N GLN A 142 0.63 -17.97 -15.12
CA GLN A 142 -0.24 -18.59 -16.14
C GLN A 142 -1.62 -17.90 -16.21
N PHE A 143 -2.19 -17.52 -15.06
CA PHE A 143 -3.44 -16.76 -15.04
C PHE A 143 -3.28 -15.37 -15.67
N GLU A 144 -2.13 -14.71 -15.44
CA GLU A 144 -1.79 -13.45 -16.11
C GLU A 144 -1.59 -13.62 -17.62
N ASP A 145 -1.08 -14.77 -18.06
CA ASP A 145 -0.96 -15.13 -19.48
C ASP A 145 -2.34 -15.25 -20.14
N ASP A 146 -3.29 -15.91 -19.48
CA ASP A 146 -4.66 -16.03 -19.99
C ASP A 146 -5.34 -14.65 -20.15
N ILE A 147 -5.11 -13.73 -19.21
CA ILE A 147 -5.61 -12.34 -19.30
C ILE A 147 -4.96 -11.63 -20.48
N HIS A 148 -3.64 -11.74 -20.60
CA HIS A 148 -2.87 -11.13 -21.68
C HIS A 148 -3.38 -11.60 -23.05
N ASP A 149 -3.58 -12.91 -23.21
CA ASP A 149 -4.04 -13.52 -24.44
C ASP A 149 -5.48 -13.11 -24.76
N CYS A 150 -6.34 -12.98 -23.75
CA CYS A 150 -7.68 -12.47 -23.95
C CYS A 150 -7.71 -11.01 -24.46
N VAL A 151 -6.89 -10.13 -23.90
CA VAL A 151 -6.77 -8.75 -24.40
C VAL A 151 -6.19 -8.72 -25.81
N THR A 152 -5.18 -9.56 -26.08
CA THR A 152 -4.56 -9.68 -27.40
C THR A 152 -5.54 -10.21 -28.46
N SER A 153 -6.41 -11.16 -28.10
CA SER A 153 -7.35 -11.83 -29.02
C SER A 153 -8.57 -10.99 -29.41
N GLY A 154 -8.79 -9.84 -28.77
CA GLY A 154 -9.80 -8.87 -29.20
C GLY A 154 -10.64 -8.24 -28.10
N ALA A 155 -10.38 -8.49 -26.82
CA ALA A 155 -10.99 -7.65 -25.77
C ALA A 155 -10.45 -6.21 -25.87
N SER A 156 -11.35 -5.22 -25.83
CA SER A 156 -10.97 -3.81 -25.90
C SER A 156 -10.38 -3.31 -24.58
N SER A 157 -10.77 -3.92 -23.46
CA SER A 157 -10.16 -3.72 -22.15
C SER A 157 -10.48 -4.88 -21.20
N ALA A 158 -9.76 -4.94 -20.08
CA ALA A 158 -10.08 -5.81 -18.96
C ALA A 158 -10.09 -5.02 -17.65
N ASN A 159 -11.13 -5.24 -16.82
CA ASN A 159 -11.21 -4.74 -15.46
C ASN A 159 -10.70 -5.83 -14.51
N LEU A 160 -9.68 -5.50 -13.75
CA LEU A 160 -8.94 -6.41 -12.90
C LEU A 160 -9.24 -6.11 -11.43
N GLN A 161 -9.35 -7.16 -10.61
CA GLN A 161 -9.62 -7.03 -9.17
C GLN A 161 -8.78 -8.01 -8.38
N TRP A 162 -8.09 -7.50 -7.36
CA TRP A 162 -7.32 -8.29 -6.42
C TRP A 162 -7.87 -8.11 -5.00
N HIS A 163 -7.88 -9.20 -4.25
CA HIS A 163 -8.11 -9.18 -2.81
C HIS A 163 -7.05 -10.02 -2.11
N PHE A 164 -6.42 -9.46 -1.09
CA PHE A 164 -5.32 -10.06 -0.35
C PHE A 164 -5.83 -10.46 1.04
N GLU A 165 -5.78 -11.76 1.33
CA GLU A 165 -6.23 -12.32 2.59
C GLU A 165 -5.03 -12.53 3.52
N TYR A 166 -5.13 -11.99 4.74
CA TYR A 166 -4.12 -12.14 5.78
C TYR A 166 -4.73 -12.92 6.95
N GLU A 167 -3.93 -13.78 7.58
CA GLU A 167 -4.38 -14.54 8.75
C GLU A 167 -4.73 -13.63 9.94
N SER A 168 -4.05 -12.48 10.06
CA SER A 168 -4.35 -11.45 11.05
C SER A 168 -3.71 -10.11 10.68
N THR A 169 -4.09 -9.03 11.38
CA THR A 169 -3.46 -7.70 11.27
C THR A 169 -2.02 -7.63 11.78
N LYS A 170 -1.50 -8.75 12.30
CA LYS A 170 -0.09 -8.87 12.67
C LYS A 170 0.78 -9.32 11.50
N ARG A 171 0.17 -9.88 10.44
CA ARG A 171 0.87 -10.44 9.28
C ARG A 171 1.10 -9.38 8.21
N THR A 172 2.28 -9.38 7.59
CA THR A 172 2.61 -8.45 6.50
C THR A 172 2.73 -9.12 5.13
N MET A 173 2.85 -10.44 5.09
CA MET A 173 2.63 -11.25 3.90
C MET A 173 1.19 -11.81 3.86
N PRO A 174 0.46 -11.68 2.74
CA PRO A 174 -0.86 -12.29 2.61
C PRO A 174 -0.71 -13.81 2.51
N SER A 175 -1.66 -14.54 3.08
CA SER A 175 -1.78 -16.01 2.98
C SER A 175 -2.47 -16.48 1.69
N ARG A 176 -3.18 -15.58 1.01
CA ARG A 176 -3.88 -15.87 -0.24
C ARG A 176 -4.16 -14.60 -1.03
N VAL A 177 -4.16 -14.73 -2.35
CA VAL A 177 -4.62 -13.71 -3.28
C VAL A 177 -5.79 -14.23 -4.11
N LYS A 178 -6.90 -13.51 -4.11
CA LYS A 178 -8.01 -13.70 -5.06
C LYS A 178 -7.85 -12.71 -6.19
N TYR A 179 -7.86 -13.19 -7.43
CA TYR A 179 -7.66 -12.38 -8.62
C TYR A 179 -8.77 -12.67 -9.64
N ALA A 180 -9.44 -11.63 -10.13
CA ALA A 180 -10.44 -11.72 -11.18
C ALA A 180 -10.20 -10.72 -12.31
N ALA A 181 -10.61 -11.10 -13.53
CA ALA A 181 -10.56 -10.30 -14.74
C ALA A 181 -11.89 -10.36 -15.49
N HIS A 182 -12.51 -9.19 -15.66
CA HIS A 182 -13.73 -9.02 -16.44
C HIS A 182 -13.41 -8.29 -17.75
N PHE A 183 -13.54 -9.00 -18.87
CA PHE A 183 -13.23 -8.48 -20.21
C PHE A 183 -14.39 -7.66 -20.78
N ILE A 184 -14.06 -6.62 -21.54
CA ILE A 184 -14.99 -5.81 -22.30
C ILE A 184 -14.65 -6.01 -23.78
N GLY A 185 -15.64 -6.39 -24.59
CA GLY A 185 -15.40 -6.80 -25.98
C GLY A 185 -14.73 -8.17 -26.09
N GLY A 186 -14.46 -8.59 -27.33
CA GLY A 186 -13.91 -9.91 -27.61
C GLY A 186 -14.91 -11.05 -27.32
N THR A 187 -14.38 -12.27 -27.24
CA THR A 187 -15.14 -13.50 -26.96
C THR A 187 -14.76 -14.17 -25.64
N CYS A 188 -13.82 -13.60 -24.90
CA CYS A 188 -13.37 -14.14 -23.63
C CYS A 188 -14.43 -14.02 -22.55
N THR A 189 -14.52 -15.04 -21.71
CA THR A 189 -15.34 -15.04 -20.50
C THR A 189 -14.54 -14.49 -19.32
N GLU A 190 -15.24 -14.10 -18.26
CA GLU A 190 -14.61 -13.71 -17.00
C GLU A 190 -13.69 -14.82 -16.47
N LEU A 191 -12.52 -14.42 -15.96
CA LEU A 191 -11.57 -15.29 -15.29
C LEU A 191 -11.53 -14.95 -13.80
N SER A 192 -11.44 -15.96 -12.95
CA SER A 192 -11.16 -15.76 -11.53
C SER A 192 -10.43 -16.96 -10.94
N ALA A 193 -9.49 -16.69 -10.02
CA ALA A 193 -8.70 -17.70 -9.34
C ALA A 193 -8.34 -17.27 -7.92
N SER A 194 -7.93 -18.24 -7.11
CA SER A 194 -7.39 -18.06 -5.77
C SER A 194 -6.04 -18.73 -5.69
N PHE A 195 -5.04 -18.02 -5.20
CA PHE A 195 -3.67 -18.48 -5.09
C PHE A 195 -3.26 -18.43 -3.63
N ASP A 196 -3.00 -19.59 -3.03
CA ASP A 196 -2.37 -19.64 -1.72
C ASP A 196 -0.97 -19.04 -1.83
N ASN A 197 -0.53 -18.36 -0.78
CA ASN A 197 0.70 -17.58 -0.74
C ASN A 197 1.45 -17.82 0.56
#